data_AF-A0A1I6XY85-F1
#
_entry.id   AF-A0A1I6XY85-F1
#
_cell.length_a   1.000
_cell.length_b   1.000
_cell.length_c   1.000
_cell.angle_alpha   90.00
_cell.angle_beta   90.00
_cell.angle_gamma   90.00
#
_symmetry.space_group_name_H-M   'P 1'
#
loop_
_entity.id
_entity.type
_entity.pdbx_description
1 polymer ?
#
loop_
_entity_poly.entity_id
_entity_poly.type
_entity_poly.pdbx_seq_one_letter_code
_entity_poly.pdbx_strand_id
1 'polypeptide(L)'
;MALVDLRSRRVVGSFSAGTVTRADADTADDDVVAFDDPLTVPREPDAVQWTRDGHLGTADEGDLAPEPSGGRGWTVLSTSGQVLFSSGGSAERALDDAGLHPDSHSDDKGAEFEGAEVAPVRGATYAFIGSERGDAVLVYTSAASARRSCCRCCPPVPPRRGCSPSPSGSCS
;
A
#
# COMPACT_ATOMS: atom_id res chain seq x y z
N MET A 1 -15.66 -6.78 -1.36
CA MET A 1 -14.91 -8.06 -1.33
C MET A 1 -15.85 -9.24 -1.38
N ALA A 2 -15.46 -10.32 -2.06
CA ALA A 2 -16.18 -11.59 -2.08
C ALA A 2 -15.21 -12.75 -1.88
N LEU A 3 -15.62 -13.73 -1.07
CA LEU A 3 -14.93 -14.99 -0.89
C LEU A 3 -15.63 -16.06 -1.75
N VAL A 4 -14.86 -16.69 -2.63
CA VAL A 4 -15.38 -17.69 -3.57
C VAL A 4 -14.66 -19.01 -3.35
N ASP A 5 -15.40 -20.05 -3.04
CA ASP A 5 -14.90 -21.42 -3.09
C ASP A 5 -14.90 -21.90 -4.55
N LEU A 6 -13.70 -22.02 -5.13
CA LEU A 6 -13.52 -22.43 -6.51
C LEU A 6 -13.90 -23.89 -6.78
N ARG A 7 -13.78 -24.78 -5.79
CA ARG A 7 -14.14 -26.19 -5.94
C ARG A 7 -15.66 -26.34 -6.10
N SER A 8 -16.41 -25.68 -5.23
CA SER A 8 -17.88 -25.72 -5.26
C SER A 8 -18.50 -24.67 -6.17
N ARG A 9 -17.71 -23.70 -6.66
CA ARG A 9 -18.13 -22.53 -7.46
C ARG A 9 -19.19 -21.69 -6.75
N ARG A 10 -19.02 -21.47 -5.45
CA ARG A 10 -19.97 -20.73 -4.62
C ARG A 10 -19.32 -19.52 -3.98
N VAL A 11 -20.06 -18.43 -3.90
CA VAL A 11 -19.74 -17.33 -2.98
C VAL A 11 -20.03 -17.80 -1.57
N VAL A 12 -19.02 -17.87 -0.73
CA VAL A 12 -19.11 -18.32 0.67
C VAL A 12 -19.15 -17.16 1.66
N GLY A 13 -18.86 -15.94 1.19
CA GLY A 13 -19.00 -14.71 1.96
C GLY A 13 -18.85 -13.48 1.08
N SER A 14 -19.45 -12.37 1.50
CA SER A 14 -19.25 -11.06 0.91
C SER A 14 -19.29 -10.01 2.00
N PHE A 15 -18.44 -9.00 1.87
CA PHE A 15 -18.36 -7.89 2.81
C PHE A 15 -17.77 -6.65 2.13
N SER A 16 -18.09 -5.48 2.69
CA SER A 16 -17.48 -4.21 2.29
C SER A 16 -16.05 -4.12 2.82
N ALA A 17 -15.13 -3.51 2.06
CA ALA A 17 -13.81 -3.12 2.57
C ALA A 17 -13.89 -1.90 3.52
N GLY A 18 -15.07 -1.25 3.57
CA GLY A 18 -15.35 -0.11 4.42
C GLY A 18 -14.68 1.17 3.93
N THR A 19 -14.66 2.16 4.81
CA THR A 19 -13.97 3.43 4.61
C THR A 19 -12.79 3.54 5.55
N VAL A 20 -11.81 4.34 5.18
CA VAL A 20 -10.73 4.79 6.06
C VAL A 20 -10.95 6.27 6.36
N THR A 21 -10.77 6.64 7.63
CA THR A 21 -10.79 8.03 8.09
C THR A 21 -9.43 8.34 8.71
N ARG A 22 -8.81 9.43 8.24
CA ARG A 22 -7.49 9.91 8.65
C ARG A 22 -7.53 11.43 8.79
N ALA A 23 -6.54 11.97 9.51
CA ALA A 23 -6.35 13.41 9.72
C ALA A 23 -4.95 13.84 9.26
N ASP A 24 -4.38 13.05 8.36
CA ASP A 24 -2.96 13.07 8.04
C ASP A 24 -2.72 12.71 6.57
N ALA A 25 -3.63 13.17 5.71
CA ALA A 25 -3.49 13.10 4.27
C ALA A 25 -2.91 14.41 3.74
N ASP A 26 -2.39 14.35 2.52
CA ASP A 26 -1.95 15.49 1.74
C ASP A 26 -2.92 15.62 0.57
N THR A 27 -3.80 16.62 0.61
CA THR A 27 -4.93 16.72 -0.33
C THR A 27 -4.99 18.04 -1.11
N ALA A 28 -3.96 18.88 -0.98
CA ALA A 28 -3.89 20.18 -1.61
C ALA A 28 -2.94 20.19 -2.81
N ASP A 29 -3.40 20.72 -3.95
CA ASP A 29 -2.58 20.86 -5.17
C ASP A 29 -1.74 22.13 -5.05
N ASP A 30 -0.67 22.07 -4.25
CA ASP A 30 0.19 23.23 -3.99
C ASP A 30 1.70 22.96 -4.11
N ASP A 31 2.08 21.80 -4.66
CA ASP A 31 3.47 21.31 -4.76
C ASP A 31 4.19 21.25 -3.39
N VAL A 32 3.44 21.10 -2.29
CA VAL A 32 3.96 20.96 -0.92
C VAL A 32 3.34 19.75 -0.23
N VAL A 33 4.16 18.73 0.00
CA VAL A 33 3.70 17.55 0.76
C VAL A 33 3.41 17.91 2.22
N ALA A 34 2.13 17.98 2.57
CA ALA A 34 1.63 18.33 3.90
C ALA A 34 0.61 17.31 4.41
N PHE A 35 1.05 16.40 5.29
CA PHE A 35 0.18 15.38 5.89
C PHE A 35 -0.66 15.91 7.08
N ASP A 36 -1.49 16.93 6.87
CA ASP A 36 -2.31 17.58 7.90
C ASP A 36 -3.80 17.71 7.54
N ASP A 37 -4.22 17.16 6.40
CA ASP A 37 -5.62 17.21 5.96
C ASP A 37 -6.47 16.02 6.46
N PRO A 38 -7.75 16.29 6.80
CA PRO A 38 -8.73 15.24 7.06
C PRO A 38 -9.19 14.58 5.77
N LEU A 39 -9.16 13.25 5.76
CA LEU A 39 -9.61 12.43 4.64
C LEU A 39 -10.55 11.34 5.12
N THR A 40 -11.71 11.20 4.48
CA THR A 40 -12.59 10.03 4.67
C THR A 40 -13.00 9.49 3.31
N VAL A 41 -12.43 8.35 2.95
CA VAL A 41 -12.55 7.75 1.62
C VAL A 41 -12.82 6.25 1.71
N PRO A 42 -13.46 5.65 0.70
CA PRO A 42 -13.53 4.20 0.60
C PRO A 42 -12.14 3.57 0.57
N ARG A 43 -12.04 2.35 1.11
CA ARG A 43 -10.96 1.45 0.71
C ARG A 43 -11.30 0.87 -0.64
N GLU A 44 -10.38 0.98 -1.58
CA GLU A 44 -10.55 0.54 -2.96
C GLU A 44 -9.46 -0.49 -3.29
N PRO A 45 -9.66 -1.76 -2.89
CA PRO A 45 -8.68 -2.81 -3.15
C PRO A 45 -8.46 -3.02 -4.65
N ASP A 46 -7.25 -2.72 -5.12
CA ASP A 46 -6.81 -3.07 -6.48
C ASP A 46 -6.04 -4.40 -6.48
N ALA A 47 -5.17 -4.60 -5.47
CA ALA A 47 -4.63 -5.92 -5.14
C ALA A 47 -5.31 -6.56 -3.93
N VAL A 48 -5.37 -7.90 -3.96
CA VAL A 48 -5.73 -8.73 -2.80
C VAL A 48 -4.81 -9.95 -2.70
N GLN A 49 -4.31 -10.24 -1.50
CA GLN A 49 -3.52 -11.43 -1.23
C GLN A 49 -3.89 -12.09 0.10
N TRP A 50 -3.79 -13.42 0.16
CA TRP A 50 -3.94 -14.15 1.42
C TRP A 50 -2.71 -14.00 2.30
N THR A 51 -2.92 -13.67 3.58
CA THR A 51 -1.88 -13.79 4.60
C THR A 51 -1.75 -15.25 5.04
N ARG A 52 -0.60 -15.57 5.67
CA ARG A 52 -0.36 -16.89 6.26
C ARG A 52 -1.42 -17.28 7.29
N ASP A 53 -1.97 -16.30 8.01
CA ASP A 53 -2.93 -16.50 9.10
C ASP A 53 -4.39 -16.57 8.59
N GLY A 54 -4.60 -16.60 7.27
CA GLY A 54 -5.93 -16.68 6.67
C GLY A 54 -6.69 -15.35 6.69
N HIS A 55 -5.97 -14.24 6.62
CA HIS A 55 -6.53 -12.90 6.44
C HIS A 55 -6.28 -12.41 5.01
N LEU A 56 -6.85 -11.27 4.65
CA LEU A 56 -6.70 -10.67 3.32
C LEU A 56 -5.91 -9.38 3.46
N GLY A 57 -4.77 -9.27 2.79
CA GLY A 57 -4.07 -8.01 2.58
C GLY A 57 -4.58 -7.35 1.29
N THR A 58 -4.94 -6.07 1.34
CA THR A 58 -5.34 -5.27 0.18
C THR A 58 -4.44 -4.07 0.01
N ALA A 59 -4.08 -3.75 -1.24
CA ALA A 59 -3.51 -2.46 -1.59
C ALA A 59 -4.66 -1.56 -2.08
N ASP A 60 -4.83 -0.42 -1.43
CA ASP A 60 -5.97 0.46 -1.63
C ASP A 60 -5.54 1.61 -2.55
N GLU A 61 -5.87 1.52 -3.85
CA GLU A 61 -5.39 2.36 -4.97
C GLU A 61 -6.06 3.75 -4.96
N GLY A 62 -7.39 3.76 -5.02
CA GLY A 62 -8.17 4.97 -4.85
C GLY A 62 -8.73 5.65 -6.11
N ASP A 63 -8.73 4.95 -7.25
CA ASP A 63 -9.11 5.45 -8.58
C ASP A 63 -10.58 5.21 -9.01
N LEU A 64 -11.42 4.60 -8.16
CA LEU A 64 -12.80 4.27 -8.53
C LEU A 64 -13.78 5.44 -8.36
N ALA A 65 -13.36 6.55 -7.74
CA ALA A 65 -14.18 7.73 -7.50
C ALA A 65 -13.97 8.82 -8.58
N PRO A 66 -14.99 9.67 -8.87
CA PRO A 66 -14.83 10.82 -9.78
C PRO A 66 -13.72 11.79 -9.36
N GLU A 67 -13.46 11.89 -8.06
CA GLU A 67 -12.29 12.54 -7.46
C GLU A 67 -11.45 11.44 -6.78
N PRO A 68 -10.48 10.84 -7.50
CA PRO A 68 -9.66 9.76 -6.97
C PRO A 68 -8.92 10.20 -5.72
N SER A 69 -8.99 9.39 -4.67
CA SER A 69 -8.41 9.73 -3.37
C SER A 69 -8.32 8.55 -2.42
N GLY A 70 -8.78 7.37 -2.86
CA GLY A 70 -9.04 6.22 -2.00
C GLY A 70 -7.80 5.72 -1.28
N GLY A 71 -8.05 4.85 -0.28
CA GLY A 71 -7.29 4.56 0.94
C GLY A 71 -5.75 4.48 1.02
N ARG A 72 -4.99 5.02 0.07
CA ARG A 72 -3.59 5.50 0.11
C ARG A 72 -2.68 4.70 1.01
N GLY A 73 -2.72 3.39 0.83
CA GLY A 73 -2.02 2.48 1.69
C GLY A 73 -2.48 1.05 1.50
N TRP A 74 -2.34 0.27 2.56
CA TRP A 74 -2.73 -1.13 2.54
C TRP A 74 -3.40 -1.52 3.85
N THR A 75 -4.29 -2.50 3.74
CA THR A 75 -5.16 -2.93 4.84
C THR A 75 -5.10 -4.45 4.99
N VAL A 76 -5.10 -4.95 6.22
CA VAL A 76 -5.38 -6.37 6.50
C VAL A 76 -6.80 -6.49 7.03
N LEU A 77 -7.61 -7.28 6.34
CA LEU A 77 -8.99 -7.59 6.65
C LEU A 77 -9.11 -9.06 7.07
N SER A 78 -9.92 -9.34 8.08
CA SER A 78 -10.40 -10.70 8.32
C SER A 78 -11.35 -11.15 7.20
N THR A 79 -11.67 -12.45 7.14
CA THR A 79 -12.64 -13.00 6.19
C THR A 79 -14.09 -12.59 6.46
N SER A 80 -14.37 -11.87 7.54
CA SER A 80 -15.67 -11.24 7.83
C SER A 80 -15.70 -9.74 7.51
N GLY A 81 -14.58 -9.16 7.06
CA GLY A 81 -14.45 -7.74 6.74
C GLY A 81 -14.03 -6.85 7.91
N GLN A 82 -13.72 -7.41 9.08
CA GLN A 82 -13.11 -6.64 10.17
C GLN A 82 -11.70 -6.19 9.76
N VAL A 83 -11.41 -4.89 9.90
CA VAL A 83 -10.06 -4.34 9.76
C VAL A 83 -9.20 -4.78 10.94
N LEU A 84 -8.12 -5.50 10.63
CA LEU A 84 -7.12 -5.99 11.60
C LEU A 84 -5.88 -5.10 11.62
N PHE A 85 -5.54 -4.50 10.48
CA PHE A 85 -4.46 -3.55 10.32
C PHE A 85 -4.78 -2.58 9.18
N SER A 86 -4.31 -1.34 9.28
CA SER A 86 -4.25 -0.40 8.17
C SER A 86 -2.96 0.40 8.31
N SER A 87 -2.27 0.65 7.21
CA SER A 87 -1.04 1.46 7.23
C SER A 87 -1.30 2.90 7.65
N GLY A 88 -2.53 3.41 7.50
CA GLY A 88 -2.79 4.84 7.57
C GLY A 88 -1.79 5.61 6.71
N GLY A 89 -1.33 6.77 7.18
CA GLY A 89 -0.36 7.59 6.45
C GLY A 89 1.08 7.11 6.47
N SER A 90 1.36 6.01 7.16
CA SER A 90 2.74 5.52 7.24
C SER A 90 3.29 5.03 5.89
N ALA A 91 2.43 4.67 4.93
CA ALA A 91 2.84 4.26 3.59
C ALA A 91 3.27 5.47 2.75
N GLU A 92 2.43 6.50 2.69
CA GLU A 92 2.72 7.76 1.99
C GLU A 92 3.94 8.47 2.57
N ARG A 93 4.03 8.57 3.91
CA ARG A 93 5.20 9.12 4.59
C ARG A 93 6.48 8.34 4.29
N ALA A 94 6.40 7.02 4.14
CA ALA A 94 7.58 6.23 3.79
C ALA A 94 8.07 6.47 2.36
N LEU A 95 7.17 6.86 1.44
CA LEU A 95 7.53 7.30 0.10
C LEU A 95 8.12 8.71 0.14
N ASP A 96 7.51 9.62 0.90
CA ASP A 96 8.01 10.99 1.11
C ASP A 96 9.40 11.02 1.76
N ASP A 97 9.60 10.29 2.85
CA ASP A 97 10.91 10.10 3.51
C ASP A 97 11.99 9.58 2.54
N ALA A 98 11.59 8.89 1.47
CA ALA A 98 12.47 8.35 0.43
C ALA A 98 12.62 9.28 -0.79
N GLY A 99 11.92 10.42 -0.83
CA GLY A 99 11.87 11.32 -1.98
C GLY A 99 11.14 10.73 -3.19
N LEU A 100 10.21 9.81 -2.95
CA LEU A 100 9.44 9.06 -3.94
C LEU A 100 7.94 9.37 -3.88
N HIS A 101 7.54 10.40 -3.12
CA HIS A 101 6.15 10.84 -3.11
C HIS A 101 5.83 11.58 -4.42
N PRO A 102 4.77 11.19 -5.16
CA PRO A 102 4.50 11.69 -6.50
C PRO A 102 3.69 12.99 -6.47
N ASP A 103 4.22 14.04 -5.83
CA ASP A 103 3.51 15.31 -5.62
C ASP A 103 3.05 15.96 -6.95
N SER A 104 4.01 16.40 -7.78
CA SER A 104 3.78 17.02 -9.11
C SER A 104 3.06 16.15 -10.17
N HIS A 105 2.75 14.90 -9.86
CA HIS A 105 2.13 13.93 -10.78
C HIS A 105 0.88 13.29 -10.21
N SER A 106 0.42 13.68 -9.01
CA SER A 106 -0.72 13.03 -8.36
C SER A 106 -2.03 13.81 -8.45
N ASP A 107 -2.09 15.07 -8.90
CA ASP A 107 -3.33 15.89 -8.91
C ASP A 107 -4.13 15.73 -7.59
N ASP A 108 -3.46 15.78 -6.43
CA ASP A 108 -4.03 15.55 -5.09
C ASP A 108 -4.48 14.14 -4.77
N LYS A 109 -4.14 13.14 -5.58
CA LYS A 109 -4.56 11.75 -5.38
C LYS A 109 -3.63 10.99 -4.44
N GLY A 110 -2.46 11.54 -4.14
CA GLY A 110 -1.43 10.95 -3.28
C GLY A 110 -0.73 9.75 -3.90
N ALA A 111 -0.18 8.88 -3.06
CA ALA A 111 0.50 7.68 -3.53
C ALA A 111 -0.49 6.56 -3.85
N GLU A 112 -0.52 6.13 -5.11
CA GLU A 112 -1.26 4.96 -5.57
C GLU A 112 -0.54 3.67 -5.17
N PHE A 113 -1.31 2.70 -4.66
CA PHE A 113 -0.83 1.37 -4.29
C PHE A 113 -1.66 0.28 -4.98
N GLU A 114 -1.04 -0.41 -5.93
CA GLU A 114 -1.70 -1.37 -6.83
C GLU A 114 -1.24 -2.82 -6.62
N GLY A 115 -0.11 -3.02 -5.93
CA GLY A 115 0.50 -4.34 -5.77
C GLY A 115 0.47 -4.80 -4.31
N ALA A 116 0.09 -6.05 -4.07
CA ALA A 116 0.26 -6.69 -2.77
C ALA A 116 0.75 -8.14 -2.92
N GLU A 117 1.87 -8.48 -2.28
CA GLU A 117 2.37 -9.85 -2.16
C GLU A 117 2.75 -10.15 -0.71
N VAL A 118 2.41 -11.35 -0.23
CA VAL A 118 2.75 -11.79 1.13
C VAL A 118 3.54 -13.09 1.04
N ALA A 119 4.82 -13.05 1.43
CA ALA A 119 5.71 -14.19 1.25
C ALA A 119 6.68 -14.40 2.43
N PRO A 120 7.02 -15.66 2.76
CA PRO A 120 8.11 -15.95 3.69
C PRO A 120 9.47 -15.71 3.03
N VAL A 121 10.31 -14.91 3.67
CA VAL A 121 11.71 -14.68 3.28
C VAL A 121 12.60 -14.95 4.48
N ARG A 122 13.53 -15.91 4.33
CA ARG A 122 14.53 -16.25 5.37
C ARG A 122 13.95 -16.49 6.77
N GLY A 123 12.74 -17.08 6.84
CA GLY A 123 12.08 -17.44 8.10
C GLY A 123 11.19 -16.36 8.72
N ALA A 124 11.09 -15.17 8.11
CA ALA A 124 10.10 -14.15 8.48
C ALA A 124 9.10 -13.95 7.34
N THR A 125 7.85 -13.61 7.65
CA THR A 125 6.82 -13.29 6.65
C THR A 125 6.84 -11.79 6.38
N TYR A 126 6.82 -11.42 5.10
CA TYR A 126 6.83 -10.04 4.65
C TYR A 126 5.60 -9.75 3.79
N ALA A 127 5.14 -8.50 3.83
CA ALA A 127 4.23 -7.95 2.85
C ALA A 127 5.00 -6.95 1.98
N PHE A 128 4.84 -7.08 0.68
CA PHE A 128 5.42 -6.21 -0.36
C PHE A 128 4.27 -5.46 -1.00
N ILE A 129 4.28 -4.14 -0.84
CA ILE A 129 3.23 -3.26 -1.35
C ILE A 129 3.83 -2.40 -2.45
N GLY A 130 3.33 -2.56 -3.68
CA GLY A 130 3.79 -1.79 -4.84
C GLY A 130 3.11 -0.43 -4.88
N SER A 131 3.89 0.63 -5.08
CA SER A 131 3.40 1.96 -5.45
C SER A 131 3.81 2.25 -6.89
N GLU A 132 2.82 2.41 -7.77
CA GLU A 132 3.06 2.63 -9.20
C GLU A 132 3.68 4.01 -9.41
N ARG A 133 2.98 5.07 -8.96
CA ARG A 133 3.47 6.46 -9.08
C ARG A 133 4.76 6.75 -8.33
N GLY A 134 4.98 6.06 -7.21
CA GLY A 134 6.23 6.16 -6.45
C GLY A 134 7.38 5.36 -7.05
N ASP A 135 7.16 4.53 -8.07
CA ASP A 135 8.13 3.58 -8.64
C ASP A 135 8.84 2.77 -7.53
N ALA A 136 8.06 2.29 -6.57
CA ALA A 136 8.57 1.81 -5.29
C ALA A 136 7.87 0.55 -4.79
N VAL A 137 8.58 -0.26 -4.01
CA VAL A 137 8.01 -1.35 -3.22
C VAL A 137 8.29 -1.09 -1.75
N LEU A 138 7.21 -0.99 -0.97
CA LEU A 138 7.26 -0.88 0.48
C LEU A 138 7.26 -2.28 1.08
N VAL A 139 8.17 -2.50 2.03
CA VAL A 139 8.33 -3.80 2.68
C VAL A 139 7.93 -3.70 4.15
N TYR A 140 6.97 -4.54 4.55
CA TYR A 140 6.47 -4.67 5.92
C TYR A 140 6.76 -6.06 6.47
N THR A 141 7.03 -6.19 7.77
CA THR A 141 7.14 -7.50 8.45
C THR A 141 5.80 -7.87 9.09
N SER A 142 5.46 -9.16 9.12
CA SER A 142 4.13 -9.70 9.47
C SER A 142 3.65 -9.48 10.91
N ALA A 143 4.28 -8.61 11.69
CA ALA A 143 3.90 -8.35 13.07
C ALA A 143 3.91 -6.85 13.37
N ALA A 144 3.22 -6.02 12.58
CA ALA A 144 2.95 -4.62 12.92
C ALA A 144 4.18 -3.80 13.40
N SER A 145 5.39 -4.22 13.04
CA SER A 145 6.65 -3.64 13.50
C SER A 145 7.47 -3.32 12.26
N ALA A 146 7.39 -2.05 11.90
CA ALA A 146 8.00 -1.46 10.74
C ALA A 146 9.52 -1.41 10.90
N ARG A 147 10.23 -2.39 10.35
CA ARG A 147 11.46 -2.06 9.61
C ARG A 147 11.02 -1.65 8.22
N ARG A 148 10.74 -0.35 8.06
CA ARG A 148 10.48 0.26 6.76
C ARG A 148 11.77 0.19 5.95
N SER A 149 11.72 -0.44 4.81
CA SER A 149 12.77 -0.35 3.80
C SER A 149 12.05 -0.19 2.48
N CYS A 150 12.14 1.02 1.92
CA CYS A 150 11.63 1.33 0.60
C CYS A 150 12.70 0.94 -0.41
N CYS A 151 12.35 0.12 -1.40
CA CYS A 151 13.23 -0.19 -2.52
C CYS A 151 12.62 0.41 -3.78
N ARG A 152 13.38 1.25 -4.48
CA ARG A 152 12.99 1.74 -5.80
C ARG A 152 13.03 0.61 -6.82
N CYS A 153 11.97 0.44 -7.60
CA CYS A 153 11.98 -0.44 -8.75
C CYS A 153 12.89 0.17 -9.82
N CYS A 154 13.86 -0.62 -10.31
CA CYS A 154 14.70 -0.19 -11.41
C CYS A 154 14.01 -0.59 -12.72
N PRO A 155 13.81 0.30 -13.71
CA PRO A 155 13.18 -0.07 -14.97
C PRO A 155 14.00 -1.15 -15.70
N PRO A 156 13.39 -1.95 -16.60
CA PRO A 156 14.05 -3.03 -17.34
C PRO A 156 14.96 -2.45 -18.45
N VAL A 157 15.99 -1.71 -18.06
CA VAL A 157 17.09 -1.29 -18.93
C VAL A 157 18.36 -1.82 -18.28
N PRO A 158 19.26 -2.55 -19.00
CA PRO A 158 20.39 -3.19 -18.36
C PRO A 158 21.27 -2.16 -17.64
N PRO A 159 21.61 -2.39 -16.36
CA PRO A 159 22.31 -1.39 -15.57
C PRO A 159 23.70 -1.14 -16.14
N ARG A 160 23.98 0.11 -16.55
CA ARG A 160 25.36 0.60 -16.54
C ARG A 160 25.76 0.77 -15.07
N ARG A 161 26.38 -0.29 -14.54
CA ARG A 161 27.16 -0.38 -13.28
C ARG A 161 26.67 0.48 -12.12
N GLY A 162 26.12 -0.18 -11.11
CA GLY A 162 26.24 0.25 -9.71
C GLY A 162 24.92 0.46 -8.98
N CYS A 163 24.24 -0.62 -8.60
CA CYS A 163 23.31 -0.59 -7.46
C CYS A 163 23.70 -1.74 -6.52
N SER A 164 24.19 -1.40 -5.33
CA SER A 164 24.36 -2.34 -4.22
C SER A 164 23.39 -1.93 -3.10
N PRO A 165 22.67 -2.88 -2.47
CA PRO A 165 21.78 -2.55 -1.37
C PRO A 165 22.60 -2.08 -0.16
N SER A 166 22.27 -0.89 0.37
CA SER A 166 22.84 -0.39 1.63
C SER A 166 22.15 -1.07 2.82
N PRO A 167 22.89 -1.65 3.77
CA PRO A 167 22.31 -2.35 4.93
C PRO A 167 21.90 -1.40 6.07
N SER A 168 22.16 -0.10 5.96
CA SER A 168 21.72 0.92 6.91
C SER A 168 20.51 1.64 6.33
N GLY A 169 19.37 1.59 7.02
CA GLY A 169 18.10 2.21 6.59
C GLY A 169 18.14 3.74 6.55
N SER A 170 18.97 4.29 5.67
CA SER A 170 19.07 5.70 5.32
C SER A 170 19.31 5.77 3.82
N CYS A 171 18.36 6.32 3.08
CA CYS A 171 18.62 6.84 1.74
C CYS A 171 19.35 8.18 1.90
N SER A 172 20.47 8.36 1.21
CA SER A 172 21.18 9.62 1.02
C SER A 172 21.52 9.75 -0.45
#